data_AF-A0A423JSK8-F1
#
_entry.id   AF-A0A423JSK8-F1
#
_cell.length_a   1.000
_cell.length_b   1.000
_cell.length_c   1.000
_cell.angle_alpha   90.00
_cell.angle_beta   90.00
_cell.angle_gamma   90.00
#
_symmetry.space_group_name_H-M   'P 1'
#
loop_
_entity.id
_entity.type
_entity.pdbx_description
1 polymer ?
#
loop_
_entity_poly.entity_id
_entity_poly.type
_entity_poly.pdbx_seq_one_letter_code
_entity_poly.pdbx_strand_id
1 'polypeptide(L)'
;MLFAMTLLLSVLGSTTATAATFDGCKDDCSGHQAGYDWAEQNDVDDESSCSTPSASFNEGCQSYIDENSGTTSGTTSSNDDDDDQEDEE
;
A
#
# COMPACT_ATOMS: atom_id res chain seq x y z
N MET A 1 31.50 19.72 31.71
CA MET A 1 30.11 20.07 31.34
C MET A 1 30.18 21.33 30.46
N LEU A 2 29.38 21.39 29.39
CA LEU A 2 29.39 22.31 28.22
C LEU A 2 30.44 21.94 27.14
N PHE A 3 30.13 21.80 25.84
CA PHE A 3 29.22 22.56 24.95
C PHE A 3 28.68 21.72 23.75
N ALA A 4 27.47 22.10 23.27
CA ALA A 4 26.90 21.99 21.91
C ALA A 4 26.81 20.57 21.28
N MET A 5 25.66 19.93 21.06
CA MET A 5 24.40 20.40 20.46
C MET A 5 24.58 21.13 19.12
N THR A 6 25.03 20.41 18.09
CA THR A 6 24.75 20.73 16.69
C THR A 6 24.48 19.44 15.91
N LEU A 7 23.27 18.92 16.10
CA LEU A 7 22.73 17.81 15.32
C LEU A 7 21.82 18.44 14.26
N LEU A 8 22.35 18.74 13.08
CA LEU A 8 21.60 19.19 11.91
C LEU A 8 22.37 18.88 10.62
N LEU A 9 22.14 17.69 10.06
CA LEU A 9 22.06 17.56 8.60
C LEU A 9 20.70 16.98 8.27
N SER A 10 19.84 17.88 7.81
CA SER A 10 18.51 17.66 7.28
C SER A 10 18.58 16.76 6.05
N VAL A 11 18.08 15.52 6.17
CA VAL A 11 17.78 14.69 5.00
C VAL A 11 16.34 15.01 4.60
N LEU A 12 16.17 15.90 3.62
CA LEU A 12 14.89 16.01 2.92
C LEU A 12 14.84 14.86 1.91
N GLY A 13 14.48 13.68 2.39
CA GLY A 13 14.06 12.57 1.54
C GLY A 13 12.59 12.78 1.17
N SER A 14 12.33 13.26 -0.05
CA SER A 14 10.98 13.18 -0.62
C SER A 14 10.76 11.75 -1.10
N THR A 15 10.32 10.88 -0.20
CA THR A 15 9.75 9.59 -0.59
C THR A 15 8.40 9.89 -1.23
N THR A 16 8.32 9.84 -2.56
CA THR A 16 7.04 9.70 -3.23
C THR A 16 6.48 8.35 -2.81
N ALA A 17 5.63 8.34 -1.78
CA ALA A 17 4.78 7.20 -1.49
C ALA A 17 3.89 7.04 -2.72
N THR A 18 4.20 6.05 -3.54
CA THR A 18 3.22 5.49 -4.47
C THR A 18 2.18 4.81 -3.60
N ALA A 19 1.24 5.58 -3.07
CA ALA A 19 0.01 5.01 -2.58
C ALA A 19 -0.62 4.36 -3.80
N ALA A 20 -0.54 3.03 -3.89
CA ALA A 20 -1.46 2.29 -4.72
C ALA A 20 -2.85 2.83 -4.34
N THR A 21 -3.49 3.51 -5.27
CA THR A 21 -4.74 4.21 -5.00
C THR A 21 -5.78 3.12 -4.81
N PHE A 22 -5.94 2.65 -3.57
CA PHE A 22 -7.07 1.83 -3.25
C PHE A 22 -8.31 2.68 -3.50
N ASP A 23 -9.20 2.17 -4.34
CA ASP A 23 -10.48 2.80 -4.66
C ASP A 23 -11.33 2.82 -3.37
N GLY A 24 -11.09 3.82 -2.52
CA GLY A 24 -11.62 3.82 -1.16
C GLY A 24 -10.95 4.82 -0.19
N CYS A 25 -9.74 5.29 -0.46
CA CYS A 25 -9.06 6.21 0.46
C CYS A 25 -9.63 7.62 0.34
N LYS A 26 -10.55 8.01 1.23
CA LYS A 26 -11.12 9.36 1.22
C LYS A 26 -10.29 10.39 2.00
N ASP A 27 -9.46 9.94 2.94
CA ASP A 27 -8.69 10.80 3.86
C ASP A 27 -7.22 10.35 3.95
N ASP A 28 -6.69 10.10 5.16
CA ASP A 28 -5.31 9.68 5.36
C ASP A 28 -5.17 8.16 5.20
N CYS A 29 -4.57 7.73 4.10
CA CYS A 29 -4.24 6.32 3.85
C CYS A 29 -3.19 5.77 4.83
N SER A 30 -2.84 6.53 5.88
CA SER A 30 -1.81 6.20 6.87
C SER A 30 -2.14 4.91 7.62
N GLY A 31 -3.42 4.68 7.93
CA GLY A 31 -3.88 3.45 8.56
C GLY A 31 -3.66 2.22 7.68
N HIS A 32 -4.03 2.33 6.40
CA HIS A 32 -3.84 1.26 5.41
C HIS A 32 -2.36 0.97 5.18
N GLN A 33 -1.55 2.00 4.90
CA GLN A 33 -0.11 1.85 4.74
C GLN A 33 0.53 1.19 5.97
N ALA A 34 0.18 1.64 7.19
CA ALA A 34 0.70 1.05 8.42
C ALA A 34 0.32 -0.43 8.58
N GLY A 35 -0.88 -0.82 8.14
CA GLY A 35 -1.34 -2.21 8.14
C GLY A 35 -0.55 -3.08 7.18
N TYR A 36 -0.36 -2.60 5.96
CA TYR A 36 0.42 -3.29 4.92
C TYR A 36 1.88 -3.46 5.36
N ASP A 37 2.54 -2.35 5.74
CA ASP A 37 3.94 -2.36 6.16
C ASP A 37 4.14 -3.28 7.38
N TRP A 38 3.18 -3.30 8.31
CA TRP A 38 3.24 -4.20 9.46
C TRP A 38 3.12 -5.67 9.05
N ALA A 39 2.20 -6.00 8.13
CA ALA A 39 2.01 -7.36 7.64
C ALA A 39 3.26 -7.87 6.91
N GLU A 40 3.87 -7.02 6.07
CA GLU A 40 5.16 -7.31 5.42
C GLU A 40 6.28 -7.56 6.42
N GLN A 41 6.44 -6.68 7.41
CA GLN A 41 7.50 -6.81 8.42
C GLN A 41 7.36 -8.03 9.32
N ASN A 42 6.16 -8.60 9.43
CA ASN A 42 5.87 -9.75 10.28
C ASN A 42 5.59 -11.03 9.46
N ASP A 43 5.78 -10.99 8.14
CA ASP A 43 5.49 -12.09 7.21
C ASP A 43 4.10 -12.69 7.45
N VAL A 44 3.09 -11.84 7.58
CA VAL A 44 1.72 -12.27 7.92
C VAL A 44 1.09 -12.96 6.71
N ASP A 45 0.69 -14.22 6.87
CA ASP A 45 0.03 -15.02 5.82
C ASP A 45 -1.44 -15.39 6.13
N ASP A 46 -1.97 -14.98 7.29
CA ASP A 46 -3.32 -15.34 7.74
C ASP A 46 -4.16 -14.11 8.12
N GLU A 47 -5.36 -13.97 7.52
CA GLU A 47 -6.25 -12.82 7.69
C GLU A 47 -6.69 -12.60 9.14
N SER A 48 -6.73 -13.66 9.97
CA SER A 48 -7.08 -13.53 11.38
C SER A 48 -6.06 -12.70 12.17
N SER A 49 -4.82 -12.64 11.69
CA SER A 49 -3.75 -11.80 12.26
C SER A 49 -4.00 -10.30 12.03
N CYS A 50 -4.83 -9.95 11.04
CA CYS A 50 -5.19 -8.58 10.74
C CYS A 50 -6.33 -8.04 11.62
N SER A 51 -6.84 -8.80 12.61
CA SER A 51 -8.02 -8.38 13.38
C SER A 51 -7.67 -7.36 14.48
N THR A 52 -7.67 -6.07 14.12
CA THR A 52 -7.47 -4.95 15.06
C THR A 52 -8.71 -4.05 15.14
N PRO A 53 -8.81 -3.13 16.13
CA PRO A 53 -9.88 -2.13 16.17
C PRO A 53 -9.86 -1.11 15.03
N SER A 54 -8.76 -1.02 14.26
CA SER A 54 -8.60 -0.05 13.18
C SER A 54 -8.98 -0.68 11.84
N ALA A 55 -10.13 -0.29 11.28
CA ALA A 55 -10.60 -0.80 9.99
C ALA A 55 -9.56 -0.57 8.88
N SER A 56 -9.02 0.64 8.78
CA SER A 56 -8.02 0.97 7.76
C SER A 56 -6.73 0.16 7.91
N PHE A 57 -6.30 -0.14 9.14
CA PHE A 57 -5.14 -1.02 9.36
C PHE A 57 -5.43 -2.44 8.87
N ASN A 58 -6.61 -2.97 9.18
CA ASN A 58 -6.99 -4.32 8.80
C ASN A 58 -7.05 -4.47 7.27
N GLU A 59 -7.55 -3.45 6.56
CA GLU A 59 -7.60 -3.41 5.09
C GLU A 59 -6.20 -3.49 4.46
N GLY A 60 -5.22 -2.75 5.00
CA GLY A 60 -3.84 -2.81 4.51
C GLY A 60 -3.16 -4.15 4.78
N CYS A 61 -3.39 -4.71 5.95
CA CYS A 61 -2.88 -6.02 6.31
C CYS A 61 -3.44 -7.13 5.41
N GLN A 62 -4.74 -7.10 5.11
CA GLN A 62 -5.38 -8.03 4.17
C GLN A 62 -4.83 -7.88 2.75
N SER A 63 -4.57 -6.64 2.31
CA SER A 63 -4.02 -6.38 0.97
C SER A 63 -2.65 -7.04 0.78
N TYR A 64 -1.79 -7.01 1.81
CA TYR A 64 -0.52 -7.75 1.78
C TYR A 64 -0.72 -9.27 1.66
N ILE A 65 -1.66 -9.84 2.44
CA ILE A 65 -1.96 -11.27 2.39
C ILE A 65 -2.49 -11.67 1.01
N ASP A 66 -3.40 -10.90 0.43
CA ASP A 66 -3.97 -11.16 -0.89
C ASP A 66 -2.87 -11.16 -1.96
N GLU A 67 -2.00 -10.16 -1.95
CA GLU A 67 -0.85 -10.07 -2.86
C GLU A 67 0.13 -11.24 -2.69
N ASN A 68 0.46 -11.60 -1.44
CA ASN A 68 1.41 -12.67 -1.12
C ASN A 68 0.83 -14.07 -1.34
N SER A 69 -0.49 -14.24 -1.22
CA SER A 69 -1.20 -15.50 -1.50
C SER A 69 -1.21 -15.88 -2.98
N GLY A 70 -0.67 -15.03 -3.86
CA GLY A 70 -0.71 -15.24 -5.30
C GLY A 70 -2.11 -15.04 -5.88
N THR A 71 -3.07 -14.57 -5.08
CA THR A 71 -4.33 -14.03 -5.58
C THR A 71 -4.00 -12.67 -6.16
N THR A 72 -3.43 -12.66 -7.36
CA THR A 72 -3.33 -11.48 -8.20
C THR A 72 -4.75 -11.06 -8.60
N SER A 73 -5.49 -10.50 -7.65
CA SER A 73 -6.42 -9.40 -7.90
C SER A 73 -5.61 -8.11 -7.92
N GLY A 74 -4.53 -8.12 -8.71
CA GLY A 74 -4.10 -6.92 -9.38
C GLY A 74 -5.29 -6.51 -10.23
N THR A 75 -6.17 -5.68 -9.68
CA THR A 75 -6.80 -4.64 -10.49
C THR A 75 -5.67 -3.68 -10.86
N THR A 76 -4.69 -4.17 -11.62
CA THR A 76 -4.16 -3.35 -12.67
C THR A 76 -5.36 -3.23 -13.60
N SER A 77 -6.12 -2.16 -13.44
CA SER A 77 -6.89 -1.63 -14.56
C SER A 77 -5.90 -1.24 -15.65
N SER A 78 -5.29 -2.23 -16.28
CA SER A 78 -4.90 -2.14 -17.68
C SER A 78 -6.20 -2.38 -18.43
N ASN A 79 -7.05 -1.35 -18.47
CA ASN A 79 -7.86 -1.17 -19.66
C ASN A 79 -6.86 -0.79 -20.75
N ASP A 80 -6.13 -1.78 -21.28
CA ASP A 80 -5.58 -1.67 -22.61
C ASP A 80 -6.81 -1.78 -23.51
N ASP A 81 -7.40 -0.61 -23.80
CA ASP A 81 -8.40 -0.43 -24.85
C ASP A 81 -7.74 -0.85 -26.18
N ASP A 82 -7.76 -2.15 -26.49
CA ASP A 82 -7.31 -2.67 -27.78
C ASP A 82 -8.32 -2.27 -28.87
N ASP A 83 -7.77 -1.53 -29.82
CA ASP A 83 -8.35 -0.84 -30.96
C ASP A 83 -9.36 -1.65 -31.82
N ASP A 84 -10.47 -0.96 -32.10
CA ASP A 84 -11.18 -0.83 -33.38
C ASP A 84 -11.09 -1.96 -34.45
N GLN A 85 -12.22 -2.67 -34.59
CA GLN A 85 -12.99 -2.87 -35.84
C GLN A 85 -12.29 -3.57 -37.02
N GLU A 86 -12.43 -4.90 -37.10
CA GLU A 86 -12.36 -5.64 -38.37
C GLU A 86 -13.76 -5.75 -39.00
N ASP A 87 -14.15 -4.72 -39.75
CA ASP A 87 -15.14 -4.82 -40.81
C ASP A 87 -14.40 -4.93 -42.15
N GLU A 88 -14.67 -5.97 -42.94
CA GLU A 88 -15.02 -5.90 -44.38
C GLU A 88 -14.89 -7.29 -45.08
N GLU A 89 -16.07 -7.84 -45.39
CA GLU A 89 -16.55 -8.69 -46.51
C GLU A 89 -15.60 -9.66 -47.26
#